data_AF-A0A7C7CQ13-F1
#
_entry.id   AF-A0A7C7CQ13-F1
#
_cell.length_a   1.000
_cell.length_b   1.000
_cell.length_c   1.000
_cell.angle_alpha   90.00
_cell.angle_beta   90.00
_cell.angle_gamma   90.00
#
_symmetry.space_group_name_H-M   'P 1'
#
loop_
_entity.id
_entity.type
_entity.pdbx_description
1 polymer ?
#
loop_
_entity_poly.entity_id
_entity_poly.type
_entity_poly.pdbx_seq_one_letter_code
_entity_poly.pdbx_strand_id
1 'polypeptide(L)'
;MSQDNEITAIKVNVKNRKRRSIFIDGEFALSVSEGVLFQNHLKVGDNISPEALSSLKSEEETHQILQAAYRFLSYRPRSIKEMR
;
A
#
# COMPACT_ATOMS: atom_id res chain seq x y z
N MET A 1 22.31 1.44 -13.16
CA MET A 1 21.31 1.98 -14.10
C MET A 1 19.98 1.90 -13.38
N SER A 2 19.56 3.01 -12.77
CA SER A 2 18.28 3.08 -12.08
C SER A 2 17.19 3.04 -13.15
N GLN A 3 16.44 1.96 -13.25
CA GLN A 3 15.18 1.98 -13.98
C GLN A 3 14.23 2.82 -13.15
N ASP A 4 14.09 4.08 -13.53
CA ASP A 4 13.10 4.99 -12.98
C ASP A 4 11.76 4.58 -13.59
N ASN A 5 10.92 3.95 -12.78
CA ASN A 5 9.60 3.46 -13.17
C ASN A 5 8.59 4.58 -12.89
N GLU A 6 7.91 5.10 -13.92
CA GLU A 6 7.02 6.26 -13.77
C GLU A 6 5.61 5.83 -13.37
N ILE A 7 5.04 6.47 -12.35
CA ILE A 7 3.64 6.28 -11.99
C ILE A 7 2.76 6.92 -13.07
N THR A 8 2.24 6.10 -13.97
CA THR A 8 1.41 6.53 -15.10
C THR A 8 -0.05 6.76 -14.73
N ALA A 9 -0.58 6.02 -13.75
CA ALA A 9 -1.95 6.23 -13.29
C ALA A 9 -2.18 5.73 -11.86
N ILE A 10 -3.06 6.44 -11.15
CA ILE A 10 -3.59 6.00 -9.86
C ILE A 10 -5.11 5.93 -10.00
N LYS A 11 -5.69 4.73 -9.92
CA LYS A 11 -7.13 4.50 -10.06
C LYS A 11 -7.72 3.96 -8.77
N VAL A 12 -9.02 4.17 -8.55
CA VAL A 12 -9.76 3.50 -7.48
C VAL A 12 -9.77 1.99 -7.78
N ASN A 13 -9.39 1.17 -6.81
CA ASN A 13 -9.38 -0.27 -7.00
C ASN A 13 -10.82 -0.81 -7.12
N VAL A 14 -11.05 -1.63 -8.14
CA VAL A 14 -12.39 -2.16 -8.48
C VAL A 14 -12.96 -3.04 -7.36
N LYS A 15 -12.12 -3.84 -6.70
CA LYS A 15 -12.53 -4.78 -5.63
C LYS A 15 -12.66 -4.10 -4.27
N ASN A 16 -11.82 -3.11 -3.98
CA ASN A 16 -11.83 -2.40 -2.70
C ASN A 16 -11.68 -0.90 -2.91
N ARG A 17 -12.79 -0.15 -2.81
CA ARG A 17 -12.82 1.29 -3.03
C ARG A 17 -11.95 2.10 -2.06
N LYS A 18 -11.58 1.55 -0.91
CA LYS A 18 -10.64 2.17 0.06
C LYS A 18 -9.17 2.02 -0.33
N ARG A 19 -8.90 1.34 -1.45
CA ARG A 19 -7.56 1.12 -2.00
C ARG A 19 -7.44 1.79 -3.36
N ARG A 20 -6.21 2.12 -3.72
CA ARG A 20 -5.83 2.69 -5.00
C ARG A 20 -4.91 1.71 -5.72
N SER A 21 -5.23 1.45 -6.99
CA SER A 21 -4.37 0.69 -7.89
C SER A 21 -3.39 1.65 -8.54
N ILE A 22 -2.10 1.38 -8.39
CA ILE A 22 -0.99 2.13 -8.99
C ILE A 22 -0.57 1.40 -10.27
N PHE A 23 -0.48 2.17 -11.33
CA PHE A 23 0.03 1.74 -12.62
C PHE A 23 1.38 2.39 -12.87
N ILE A 24 2.35 1.57 -13.28
CA ILE A 24 3.71 1.96 -13.61
C ILE A 24 3.91 1.66 -15.08
N ASP A 25 4.34 2.64 -15.87
CA ASP A 25 4.58 2.49 -17.32
C ASP A 25 3.39 1.86 -18.09
N GLY A 26 2.16 2.12 -17.64
CA GLY A 26 0.93 1.56 -18.20
C GLY A 26 0.53 0.18 -17.67
N GLU A 27 1.40 -0.49 -16.92
CA GLU A 27 1.16 -1.80 -16.32
C GLU A 27 0.73 -1.70 -14.86
N PHE A 28 -0.12 -2.63 -14.41
CA PHE A 28 -0.52 -2.70 -13.02
C PHE A 28 0.65 -3.21 -12.16
N ALA A 29 1.13 -2.39 -11.22
CA ALA A 29 2.24 -2.74 -10.35
C ALA A 29 1.78 -3.15 -8.95
N LEU A 30 0.95 -2.32 -8.30
CA LEU A 30 0.63 -2.46 -6.88
C LEU A 30 -0.77 -1.92 -6.58
N SER A 31 -1.39 -2.43 -5.52
CA SER A 31 -2.53 -1.77 -4.88
C SER A 31 -2.12 -1.30 -3.48
N VAL A 32 -2.31 -0.02 -3.19
CA VAL A 32 -2.00 0.58 -1.89
C VAL A 32 -3.27 1.04 -1.18
N SER A 33 -3.23 1.07 0.13
CA SER A 33 -4.23 1.73 0.95
C SER A 33 -4.09 3.25 0.85
N GLU A 34 -5.18 3.98 1.10
CA GLU A 34 -5.13 5.46 1.10
C GLU A 34 -4.10 6.00 2.10
N GLY A 35 -3.96 5.38 3.28
CA GLY A 35 -2.98 5.79 4.29
C GLY A 35 -1.54 5.77 3.78
N VAL A 36 -1.12 4.67 3.16
CA VAL A 36 0.24 4.52 2.60
C VAL A 36 0.47 5.46 1.43
N LEU A 37 -0.55 5.69 0.60
CA LEU A 37 -0.50 6.65 -0.50
C LEU A 37 -0.28 8.08 0.00
N PHE A 38 -0.97 8.49 1.07
CA PHE A 38 -0.78 9.81 1.69
C PHE A 38 0.58 9.93 2.37
N GLN A 39 1.04 8.90 3.11
CA GLN A 39 2.33 8.92 3.80
C GLN A 39 3.50 9.06 2.82
N ASN A 40 3.45 8.32 1.71
CA ASN A 40 4.50 8.33 0.69
C ASN A 40 4.31 9.44 -0.36
N HIS A 41 3.30 10.29 -0.23
CA HIS A 41 3.02 11.42 -1.13
C HIS A 41 2.94 11.04 -2.62
N LEU A 42 2.54 9.80 -2.92
CA LEU A 42 2.59 9.25 -4.28
C LEU A 42 1.65 10.00 -5.23
N LYS A 43 2.20 10.49 -6.33
CA LYS A 43 1.46 11.18 -7.38
C LYS A 43 1.71 10.54 -8.74
N VAL A 44 0.77 10.79 -9.66
CA VAL A 44 0.98 10.47 -11.08
C VAL A 44 2.11 11.36 -11.60
N GLY A 45 3.09 10.75 -12.27
CA GLY A 45 4.32 11.38 -12.74
C GLY A 45 5.51 11.28 -11.77
N ASP A 46 5.35 10.61 -10.61
CA ASP A 46 6.50 10.32 -9.75
C ASP A 46 7.31 9.15 -10.32
N ASN A 47 8.63 9.27 -10.22
CA ASN A 47 9.58 8.21 -10.54
C ASN A 47 9.87 7.39 -9.29
N ILE A 48 9.64 6.08 -9.37
CA ILE A 48 9.94 5.13 -8.30
C ILE A 48 11.06 4.20 -8.75
N SER A 49 12.04 3.97 -7.86
CA SER A 49 13.04 2.93 -8.07
C SER A 49 12.47 1.54 -7.70
N PRO A 50 13.02 0.44 -8.23
CA PRO A 50 12.59 -0.91 -7.86
C PRO A 50 12.74 -1.21 -6.36
N GLU A 51 13.75 -0.62 -5.73
CA GLU A 51 14.01 -0.75 -4.29
C GLU A 51 12.97 0.03 -3.46
N ALA A 52 12.59 1.22 -3.90
CA ALA A 52 11.50 1.99 -3.31
C ALA A 52 10.16 1.26 -3.46
N LEU A 53 9.92 0.60 -4.61
CA LEU A 53 8.71 -0.21 -4.83
C LEU A 53 8.63 -1.39 -3.85
N SER A 54 9.75 -2.09 -3.63
CA SER A 54 9.84 -3.19 -2.65
C SER A 54 9.58 -2.71 -1.21
N SER A 55 10.14 -1.56 -0.87
CA SER A 55 9.94 -0.92 0.44
C SER A 55 8.48 -0.52 0.64
N LEU A 56 7.87 0.11 -0.36
CA LEU A 56 6.45 0.50 -0.37
C LEU A 56 5.53 -0.72 -0.23
N LYS A 57 5.87 -1.84 -0.89
CA LYS A 57 5.12 -3.09 -0.77
C LYS A 57 5.17 -3.64 0.66
N SER A 58 6.33 -3.60 1.29
CA SER A 58 6.54 -4.06 2.67
C SER A 58 5.80 -3.18 3.68
N GLU A 59 5.78 -1.87 3.45
CA GLU A 59 5.02 -0.92 4.26
C GLU A 59 3.51 -1.15 4.13
N GLU A 60 2.99 -1.36 2.91
CA GLU A 60 1.58 -1.69 2.68
C GLU A 60 1.18 -3.02 3.34
N GLU A 61 2.03 -4.03 3.31
CA GLU A 61 1.80 -5.29 4.00
C GLU A 61 1.71 -5.08 5.52
N THR A 62 2.66 -4.33 6.09
CA THR A 62 2.66 -3.98 7.51
C THR A 62 1.40 -3.21 7.89
N HIS A 63 1.00 -2.23 7.07
CA HIS A 63 -0.21 -1.45 7.29
C HIS A 63 -1.47 -2.34 7.25
N GLN A 64 -1.55 -3.30 6.31
CA GLN A 64 -2.68 -4.25 6.27
C GLN A 64 -2.75 -5.12 7.52
N ILE A 65 -1.61 -5.62 8.00
CA ILE A 65 -1.53 -6.42 9.23
C ILE A 65 -1.99 -5.59 10.43
N LEU A 66 -1.50 -4.34 10.57
CA LEU A 66 -1.93 -3.44 11.64
C LEU A 66 -3.43 -3.15 11.59
N GLN A 67 -3.99 -2.88 10.41
CA GLN A 67 -5.43 -2.68 10.26
C GLN A 67 -6.25 -3.93 10.61
N ALA A 68 -5.72 -5.13 10.31
CA ALA A 68 -6.32 -6.37 10.74
C ALA A 68 -6.27 -6.53 12.27
N ALA A 69 -5.13 -6.20 12.89
CA ALA A 69 -4.95 -6.24 14.34
C ALA A 69 -5.89 -5.25 15.06
N TYR A 70 -6.00 -4.01 14.58
CA TYR A 70 -6.92 -3.01 15.13
C TYR A 70 -8.37 -3.47 15.05
N ARG A 71 -8.79 -4.01 13.89
CA ARG A 71 -10.13 -4.60 13.75
C ARG A 71 -10.32 -5.78 14.70
N PHE A 72 -9.31 -6.60 14.91
CA PHE A 72 -9.40 -7.74 15.82
C PHE A 72 -9.55 -7.32 17.29
N LEU A 73 -8.84 -6.25 17.69
CA LEU A 73 -8.90 -5.61 19.00
C LEU A 73 -10.22 -4.85 19.24
N SER A 74 -10.84 -4.28 18.20
CA SER A 74 -12.05 -3.47 18.35
C SER A 74 -13.28 -4.26 18.79
N TYR A 75 -13.29 -5.59 18.61
CA TYR A 75 -14.43 -6.42 19.00
C TYR A 75 -14.50 -6.70 20.51
N ARG A 76 -13.36 -6.94 21.16
CA ARG A 76 -13.23 -7.09 22.62
C ARG A 76 -11.74 -7.01 23.02
N PRO A 77 -11.43 -6.76 24.30
CA PRO A 77 -10.07 -6.89 24.81
C PRO A 77 -9.48 -8.27 24.47
N ARG A 78 -8.23 -8.28 24.00
CA ARG A 78 -7.46 -9.48 23.67
C ARG A 78 -6.26 -9.62 24.59
N SER A 79 -5.89 -10.85 24.88
CA SER A 79 -4.62 -11.12 25.55
C SER A 79 -3.45 -11.09 24.56
N ILE A 80 -2.23 -10.88 25.07
CA ILE A 80 -1.01 -10.94 24.25
C ILE A 80 -0.87 -12.31 23.55
N LYS A 81 -1.29 -13.39 24.20
CA LYS A 81 -1.25 -14.75 23.64
C LYS A 81 -2.19 -14.93 22.45
N GLU A 82 -3.28 -14.17 22.36
CA GLU A 82 -4.20 -14.18 21.21
C GLU A 82 -3.67 -13.33 20.04
N MET A 83 -2.67 -12.47 20.27
CA MET A 83 -2.12 -11.53 19.28
C MET A 83 -0.73 -11.90 18.74
N ARG A 84 -0.02 -12.81 19.40
CA ARG A 84 1.23 -13.40 18.92
C ARG A 84 0.95 -14.57 17.98
#